data_AF-A0A2X3J1Q7-F1
#
_entry.id   AF-A0A2X3J1Q7-F1
#
_cell.length_a   1.000
_cell.length_b   1.000
_cell.length_c   1.000
_cell.angle_alpha   90.00
_cell.angle_beta   90.00
_cell.angle_gamma   90.00
#
_symmetry.space_group_name_H-M   'P 1'
#
loop_
_entity.id
_entity.type
_entity.pdbx_description
1 polymer ?
#
loop_
_entity_poly.entity_id
_entity_poly.type
_entity_poly.pdbx_seq_one_letter_code
_entity_poly.pdbx_strand_id
1 'polypeptide(L)' 'MEKLWKATPLFIACSLYASCAVADMPQPPATEKIPHQLIEHGDIRVDNYFWLRDDSRSDAKSTASPGR' A
#
# COMPACT_ATOMS: atom_id res chain seq x y z
N MET A 1 -28.94 -42.42 -32.88
CA MET A 1 -28.11 -41.29 -32.46
C MET A 1 -28.86 -40.48 -31.41
N GLU A 2 -29.00 -40.95 -30.16
CA GLU A 2 -29.94 -40.29 -29.22
C GLU A 2 -29.35 -40.15 -27.81
N LYS A 3 -28.19 -39.51 -27.66
CA LYS A 3 -27.59 -39.26 -26.33
C LYS A 3 -26.92 -37.88 -26.27
N LEU A 4 -27.68 -36.83 -26.53
CA LEU A 4 -27.13 -35.46 -26.59
C LEU A 4 -28.01 -34.38 -25.94
N TRP A 5 -28.84 -34.72 -24.95
CA TRP A 5 -29.71 -33.73 -24.28
C TRP A 5 -29.79 -33.80 -22.75
N LYS A 6 -29.05 -34.71 -22.08
CA LYS A 6 -29.16 -34.87 -20.60
C LYS A 6 -28.13 -34.08 -19.79
N ALA A 7 -27.25 -33.29 -20.44
CA ALA A 7 -26.19 -32.55 -19.77
C ALA A 7 -26.47 -31.04 -19.61
N THR A 8 -27.68 -30.58 -19.94
CA THR A 8 -28.07 -29.17 -19.93
C THR A 8 -29.08 -28.87 -18.83
N PRO A 9 -28.75 -29.10 -17.55
CA PRO A 9 -29.00 -28.00 -16.61
C PRO A 9 -27.92 -27.79 -15.54
N LEU A 10 -26.80 -28.53 -15.54
CA LEU A 10 -25.74 -28.33 -14.53
C LEU A 10 -24.72 -27.24 -14.91
N PHE A 11 -24.63 -26.87 -16.19
CA PHE A 11 -23.72 -25.81 -16.63
C PHE A 11 -24.27 -24.38 -16.46
N ILE A 12 -25.58 -24.21 -16.24
CA ILE A 12 -26.21 -22.88 -16.15
C ILE A 12 -26.12 -22.31 -14.72
N ALA A 13 -25.95 -23.16 -13.69
CA ALA A 13 -25.89 -22.72 -12.30
C ALA A 13 -24.55 -22.06 -11.91
N CYS A 14 -23.46 -22.37 -12.61
CA CYS A 14 -22.13 -21.82 -12.28
C CYS A 14 -21.94 -20.36 -12.76
N SER A 15 -22.74 -19.91 -13.72
CA SER A 15 -22.58 -18.59 -14.35
C SER A 15 -23.21 -17.43 -13.57
N LEU A 16 -23.92 -17.70 -12.47
CA LEU A 16 -24.67 -16.68 -11.71
C LEU A 16 -23.98 -16.18 -10.43
N TYR A 17 -22.78 -16.66 -10.10
CA TYR A 17 -22.12 -16.34 -8.83
C TYR A 17 -20.82 -15.51 -8.94
N ALA A 18 -20.49 -14.95 -10.11
CA ALA A 18 -19.17 -14.35 -10.33
C ALA A 18 -19.18 -12.84 -10.64
N SER A 19 -20.04 -12.05 -9.98
CA SER A 19 -19.96 -10.58 -10.07
C SER A 19 -19.63 -9.96 -8.71
N CYS A 20 -18.39 -10.17 -8.26
CA CYS A 20 -17.77 -9.25 -7.29
C CYS A 20 -17.37 -7.99 -8.08
N ALA A 21 -18.22 -6.97 -8.08
CA ALA A 21 -17.88 -5.66 -8.61
C ALA A 21 -16.77 -5.05 -7.74
N VAL A 22 -15.58 -4.91 -8.29
CA VAL A 22 -14.51 -4.10 -7.70
C VAL A 22 -14.96 -2.64 -7.81
N ALA A 23 -15.34 -2.06 -6.67
CA ALA A 23 -15.70 -0.66 -6.60
C ALA A 23 -14.48 0.20 -6.97
N ASP A 24 -14.69 1.21 -7.83
CA ASP A 24 -13.70 2.21 -8.17
C ASP A 24 -13.40 3.07 -6.93
N MET A 25 -12.40 2.67 -6.16
CA MET A 25 -11.94 3.43 -5.00
C MET A 25 -10.98 4.52 -5.46
N PRO A 26 -11.08 5.75 -4.91
CA PRO A 26 -10.16 6.82 -5.25
C PRO A 26 -8.72 6.37 -4.97
N GLN A 27 -7.87 6.48 -5.99
CA GLN A 27 -6.45 6.15 -5.84
C GLN A 27 -5.80 7.19 -4.90
N PRO A 28 -4.92 6.75 -3.98
CA PRO A 28 -4.17 7.69 -3.16
C PRO A 28 -3.31 8.60 -4.07
N PRO A 29 -3.04 9.84 -3.64
CA PRO A 29 -2.15 10.72 -4.38
C PRO A 29 -0.78 10.05 -4.55
N ALA A 30 -0.28 10.04 -5.78
CA ALA A 30 1.05 9.55 -6.07
C ALA A 30 2.08 10.59 -5.59
N THR A 31 3.14 10.12 -4.95
CA THR A 31 4.26 10.95 -4.48
C THR A 31 5.54 10.46 -5.15
N GLU A 32 6.37 11.39 -5.64
CA GLU A 32 7.62 11.06 -6.30
C GLU A 32 8.63 10.46 -5.31
N LYS A 33 9.36 9.43 -5.77
CA LYS A 33 10.45 8.81 -5.01
C LYS A 33 11.76 9.46 -5.44
N ILE A 34 12.36 10.24 -4.56
CA ILE A 34 13.64 10.91 -4.79
C ILE A 34 14.65 10.31 -3.80
N PRO A 35 15.59 9.45 -4.25
CA PRO A 35 16.51 8.77 -3.35
C PRO A 35 17.47 9.76 -2.70
N HIS A 36 17.45 9.81 -1.37
CA HIS A 36 18.39 10.58 -0.56
C HIS A 36 19.23 9.64 0.31
N GLN A 37 20.54 9.83 0.32
CA GLN A 37 21.46 9.00 1.09
C GLN A 37 21.72 9.62 2.47
N LEU A 38 21.51 8.83 3.51
CA LEU A 38 21.81 9.17 4.89
C LEU A 38 23.02 8.35 5.32
N ILE A 39 24.07 9.03 5.77
CA ILE A 39 25.31 8.41 6.21
C ILE A 39 25.43 8.64 7.71
N GLU A 40 25.25 7.59 8.50
CA GLU A 40 25.28 7.64 9.96
C GLU A 40 26.00 6.41 10.51
N HIS A 41 26.87 6.59 11.51
CA HIS A 41 27.60 5.50 12.17
C HIS A 41 28.39 4.55 11.23
N GLY A 42 28.78 5.04 10.05
CA GLY A 42 29.48 4.23 9.04
C GLY A 42 28.55 3.41 8.13
N ASP A 43 27.23 3.48 8.36
CA ASP A 43 26.21 2.86 7.53
C ASP A 43 25.64 3.86 6.53
N ILE A 44 25.27 3.36 5.35
CA ILE A 44 24.57 4.13 4.32
C ILE A 44 23.14 3.63 4.23
N ARG A 45 22.19 4.54 4.41
CA ARG A 45 20.75 4.30 4.29
C ARG A 45 20.18 5.15 3.17
N VAL A 46 19.15 4.66 2.47
CA VAL A 46 18.46 5.43 1.42
C VAL A 46 17.04 5.73 1.87
N ASP A 47 16.69 7.01 1.93
CA ASP A 47 15.34 7.51 2.16
C ASP A 47 14.79 8.13 0.87
N ASN A 48 13.75 7.52 0.29
CA ASN A 48 13.14 8.00 -0.95
C ASN A 48 12.17 9.17 -0.76
N TYR A 49 11.87 9.53 0.49
CA TYR A 49 10.87 10.51 0.87
C TYR A 49 11.41 11.60 1.80
N PHE A 50 12.74 11.74 1.85
CA PHE A 50 13.42 12.73 2.71
C PHE A 50 12.88 14.16 2.52
N TRP A 51 12.51 14.52 1.30
CA TRP A 51 11.96 15.83 0.92
C TRP A 51 10.57 16.15 1.49
N LEU A 52 9.86 15.15 2.02
CA LEU A 52 8.55 15.32 2.65
C LEU A 52 8.65 15.69 4.14
N ARG A 53 9.86 15.72 4.70
CA ARG A 53 10.10 16.13 6.09
C ARG A 53 9.89 17.63 6.27
N ASP A 54 9.21 17.98 7.36
CA ASP A 54 9.11 19.35 7.85
C ASP A 54 10.11 19.54 9.00
N ASP A 55 11.25 20.16 8.67
CA ASP A 55 12.34 20.42 9.61
C ASP A 55 12.13 21.70 10.43
N SER A 56 10.97 22.38 10.34
CA SER A 56 10.66 23.56 11.15
C SER A 56 10.52 23.27 12.66
N ARG A 57 10.63 21.99 13.06
CA ARG A 57 10.62 21.54 14.45
C ARG A 57 11.91 21.97 15.15
N SER A 58 11.94 23.23 15.58
CA SER A 58 12.98 23.77 16.45
C SER A 58 12.81 23.16 17.84
N ASP A 59 13.72 22.27 18.23
CA ASP A 59 13.68 21.54 19.50
C ASP A 59 14.01 22.49 20.67
N ALA A 60 12.97 23.09 21.23
CA ALA A 60 13.02 23.81 22.49
C ALA A 60 12.17 23.07 23.52
N LYS A 61 12.58 21.86 23.95
CA LYS A 61 12.39 21.30 25.31
C LYS A 61 12.64 19.79 25.35
N SER A 62 13.87 19.39 25.11
CA SER A 62 14.43 18.13 25.59
C SER A 62 15.36 18.40 26.80
N THR A 63 14.84 19.16 27.79
CA THR A 63 15.50 19.28 29.08
C THR A 63 15.39 17.95 29.81
N ALA A 64 16.53 17.26 29.93
CA ALA A 64 16.73 16.07 30.75
C ALA A 64 15.92 16.11 32.04
N SER A 65 15.14 15.06 32.29
CA SER A 65 14.61 14.80 33.63
C SER A 65 15.78 14.29 34.48
N PRO A 66 16.25 15.05 35.48
CA PRO A 66 17.29 14.55 36.37
C PRO A 66 16.63 13.68 37.44
N GLY A 67 17.00 12.40 37.49
CA GLY A 67 16.78 11.55 38.66
C GLY A 67 15.52 10.70 38.62
N ARG A 68 15.73 9.39 38.44
CA ARG A 68 15.15 8.34 39.29
C ARG A 68 16.22 7.31 39.56
#